data_AF-N9QMI0-F1
#
_entry.id   AF-N9QMI0-F1
#
_cell.length_a   1.000
_cell.length_b   1.000
_cell.length_c   1.000
_cell.angle_alpha   90.00
_cell.angle_beta   90.00
_cell.angle_gamma   90.00
#
_symmetry.space_group_name_H-M   'P 1'
#
loop_
_entity.id
_entity.type
_entity.pdbx_description
1 polymer ?
#
loop_
_entity_poly.entity_id
_entity_poly.type
_entity_poly.pdbx_seq_one_letter_code
_entity_poly.pdbx_strand_id
1 'polypeptide(L)'
;MAIYHCTTKTVNRSSGRTAVASMAYRAGEKLTDERTGLTHDFTRKEGVAYTEIISNLDTQIDRAELWNLAEKMENRKDARTAREWVIALPDELNEEQRKELAKNFAKSLVDRYGVVADLAIHAPSKGGDDKNHHAHILLTTRKAELDTENKLVLTQKAEIELSNTKRKSLGMGTSQEEIKQIRATWANLANYALDKAGYKEKIDHRSYAAQGNGLQATIHEGSKVTQLRRKGIDTEVSRFNDNIKQQNSQQLQYKEPKKEKILEQGFSRVEKGFEQWKKDQEAKRLQLEHQQQLKLQQERAMKLKQRKSMNRDGPSL
;
A
#
# COMPACT_ATOMS: atom_id res chain seq x y z
N MET A 1 7.66 9.37 -7.71
CA MET A 1 6.35 9.48 -7.03
C MET A 1 5.74 8.12 -7.09
N ALA A 2 5.57 7.48 -5.94
CA ALA A 2 4.93 6.19 -5.82
C ALA A 2 3.52 6.25 -6.44
N ILE A 3 3.24 5.37 -7.40
CA ILE A 3 1.95 5.31 -8.09
C ILE A 3 1.15 4.15 -7.50
N TYR A 4 -0.12 4.41 -7.18
CA TYR A 4 -1.05 3.35 -6.84
C TYR A 4 -1.53 2.62 -8.10
N HIS A 5 -1.26 1.33 -8.21
CA HIS A 5 -1.94 0.45 -9.15
C HIS A 5 -2.09 -0.94 -8.53
N CYS A 6 -3.33 -1.44 -8.46
CA CYS A 6 -3.66 -2.81 -8.08
C CYS A 6 -4.97 -3.21 -8.76
N THR A 7 -4.85 -4.02 -9.80
CA THR A 7 -5.97 -4.49 -10.62
C THR A 7 -6.02 -5.99 -10.64
N THR A 8 -7.23 -6.53 -10.83
CA THR A 8 -7.44 -7.98 -10.96
C THR A 8 -8.23 -8.28 -12.21
N LYS A 9 -7.88 -9.38 -12.88
CA LYS A 9 -8.59 -9.93 -14.04
C LYS A 9 -8.57 -11.45 -13.99
N THR A 10 -9.53 -12.08 -14.64
CA THR A 10 -9.59 -13.54 -14.72
C THR A 10 -8.95 -14.02 -16.02
N VAL A 11 -8.36 -15.19 -16.00
CA VAL A 11 -8.02 -15.96 -17.21
C VAL A 11 -9.20 -16.87 -17.48
N ASN A 12 -9.88 -16.66 -18.61
CA ASN A 12 -11.07 -17.42 -18.98
C ASN A 12 -10.90 -18.05 -20.36
N ARG A 13 -11.43 -19.27 -20.50
CA ARG A 13 -11.35 -20.04 -21.74
C ARG A 13 -12.12 -19.40 -22.89
N SER A 14 -13.23 -18.72 -22.61
CA SER A 14 -14.04 -18.02 -23.62
C SER A 14 -13.28 -16.92 -24.36
N SER A 15 -12.21 -16.39 -23.77
CA SER A 15 -11.32 -15.41 -24.41
C SER A 15 -10.18 -16.04 -25.21
N GLY A 16 -10.16 -17.37 -25.36
CA GLY A 16 -9.08 -18.10 -26.01
C GLY A 16 -7.78 -18.14 -25.20
N ARG A 17 -7.81 -17.70 -23.93
CA ARG A 17 -6.64 -17.68 -23.04
C ARG A 17 -6.60 -18.94 -22.19
N THR A 18 -5.38 -19.36 -21.84
CA THR A 18 -5.12 -20.43 -20.88
C THR A 18 -4.23 -19.93 -19.76
N ALA A 19 -4.29 -20.60 -18.61
CA ALA A 19 -3.45 -20.30 -17.46
C ALA A 19 -1.99 -20.59 -17.77
N VAL A 20 -1.71 -21.71 -18.46
CA VAL A 20 -0.38 -22.09 -18.94
C VAL A 20 0.21 -21.02 -19.86
N ALA A 21 -0.51 -20.61 -20.92
CA ALA A 21 -0.06 -19.56 -21.83
C ALA A 21 0.14 -18.23 -21.12
N SER A 22 -0.77 -17.91 -20.20
CA SER A 22 -0.67 -16.69 -19.40
C SER A 22 0.61 -16.73 -18.58
N MET A 23 0.87 -17.79 -17.82
CA MET A 23 2.04 -17.85 -16.94
C MET A 23 3.35 -17.92 -17.72
N ALA A 24 3.44 -18.72 -18.77
CA ALA A 24 4.62 -18.78 -19.64
C ALA A 24 5.04 -17.37 -20.10
N TYR A 25 4.07 -16.56 -20.50
CA TYR A 25 4.33 -15.16 -20.90
C TYR A 25 4.82 -14.27 -19.75
N ARG A 26 4.31 -14.44 -18.52
CA ARG A 26 4.70 -13.58 -17.38
C ARG A 26 6.06 -13.99 -16.84
N ALA A 27 6.31 -15.30 -16.75
CA ALA A 27 7.58 -15.83 -16.26
C ALA A 27 8.70 -15.76 -17.31
N GLY A 28 8.38 -15.59 -18.60
CA GLY A 28 9.39 -15.65 -19.66
C GLY A 28 9.90 -17.08 -19.87
N GLU A 29 9.00 -18.07 -19.75
CA GLU A 29 9.35 -19.49 -19.80
C GLU A 29 8.71 -20.20 -20.98
N LYS A 30 9.14 -21.45 -21.19
CA LYS A 30 8.57 -22.37 -22.16
C LYS A 30 7.70 -23.40 -21.44
N LEU A 31 6.39 -23.32 -21.62
CA LEU A 31 5.44 -24.28 -21.03
C LEU A 31 4.56 -24.91 -22.09
N THR A 32 4.24 -26.20 -21.93
CA THR A 32 3.28 -26.92 -22.79
C THR A 32 1.93 -26.99 -22.10
N ASP A 33 0.88 -26.56 -22.80
CA ASP A 33 -0.51 -26.68 -22.37
C ASP A 33 -1.06 -28.03 -22.82
N GLU A 34 -1.23 -28.95 -21.90
CA GLU A 34 -1.68 -30.33 -22.17
C GLU A 34 -3.09 -30.38 -22.75
N ARG A 35 -3.94 -29.41 -22.39
CA ARG A 35 -5.33 -29.37 -22.86
C ARG A 35 -5.44 -28.98 -24.32
N THR A 36 -4.56 -28.10 -24.79
CA THR A 36 -4.56 -27.60 -26.18
C THR A 36 -3.50 -28.25 -27.06
N GLY A 37 -2.50 -28.91 -26.46
CA GLY A 37 -1.32 -29.44 -27.14
C GLY A 37 -0.32 -28.37 -27.58
N LEU A 38 -0.56 -27.10 -27.24
CA LEU A 38 0.29 -25.99 -27.68
C LEU A 38 1.45 -25.75 -26.71
N THR A 39 2.64 -25.53 -27.26
CA THR A 39 3.80 -25.06 -26.51
C THR A 39 3.94 -23.54 -26.63
N HIS A 40 3.99 -22.87 -25.49
CA HIS A 40 4.16 -21.43 -25.38
C HIS A 40 5.59 -21.11 -24.97
N ASP A 41 6.41 -20.66 -25.92
CA ASP A 41 7.83 -20.36 -25.69
C ASP A 41 8.06 -18.85 -25.61
N PHE A 42 8.25 -18.34 -24.39
CA PHE A 42 8.57 -16.94 -24.11
C PHE A 42 9.96 -16.76 -23.51
N THR A 43 10.87 -17.70 -23.72
CA THR A 43 12.26 -17.66 -23.22
C THR A 43 13.07 -16.46 -23.72
N ARG A 44 12.63 -15.86 -24.83
CA ARG A 44 13.23 -14.63 -25.40
C ARG A 44 12.65 -13.34 -24.80
N LYS A 45 11.75 -13.43 -23.82
CA LYS A 45 11.13 -12.26 -23.21
C LYS A 45 12.14 -11.56 -22.29
N GLU A 46 12.40 -10.31 -22.58
CA GLU A 46 13.21 -9.45 -21.73
C GLU A 46 12.37 -8.78 -20.62
N GLY A 47 13.05 -8.30 -19.59
CA GLY A 47 12.45 -7.50 -18.53
C GLY A 47 11.79 -8.30 -17.41
N VAL A 48 11.89 -9.65 -17.41
CA VAL A 48 11.53 -10.46 -16.24
C VAL A 48 12.68 -10.40 -15.24
N ALA A 49 12.45 -9.77 -14.10
CA ALA A 49 13.46 -9.57 -13.06
C ALA A 49 13.47 -10.71 -12.02
N TYR A 50 12.29 -11.26 -11.71
CA TYR A 50 12.15 -12.30 -10.70
C TYR A 50 10.90 -13.15 -10.94
N THR A 51 10.96 -14.44 -10.63
CA THR A 51 9.76 -15.28 -10.56
C THR A 51 9.82 -16.21 -9.34
N GLU A 52 8.67 -16.55 -8.77
CA GLU A 52 8.57 -17.46 -7.63
C GLU A 52 7.15 -18.03 -7.49
N ILE A 53 7.04 -19.31 -7.17
CA ILE A 53 5.78 -19.91 -6.73
C ILE A 53 5.70 -19.81 -5.20
N ILE A 54 4.61 -19.24 -4.72
CA ILE A 54 4.33 -19.00 -3.31
C ILE A 54 3.12 -19.83 -2.91
N SER A 55 3.29 -20.65 -1.87
CA SER A 55 2.23 -21.49 -1.31
C SER A 55 2.42 -21.65 0.20
N ASN A 56 1.41 -22.21 0.88
CA ASN A 56 1.50 -22.64 2.29
C ASN A 56 1.81 -24.15 2.42
N LEU A 57 2.16 -24.81 1.31
CA LEU A 57 2.44 -26.24 1.28
C LEU A 57 3.94 -26.45 1.48
N ASP A 58 4.28 -27.45 2.28
CA ASP A 58 5.67 -27.86 2.53
C ASP A 58 6.16 -28.80 1.41
N THR A 59 6.10 -28.31 0.17
CA THR A 59 6.64 -29.00 -1.00
C THR A 59 7.06 -28.00 -2.07
N GLN A 60 8.03 -28.39 -2.89
CA GLN A 60 8.31 -27.69 -4.13
C GLN A 60 7.19 -27.97 -5.13
N ILE A 61 6.69 -26.91 -5.77
CA ILE A 61 5.65 -26.99 -6.79
C ILE A 61 6.28 -26.68 -8.14
N ASP A 62 6.14 -27.58 -9.10
CA ASP A 62 6.53 -27.31 -10.49
C ASP A 62 5.49 -26.40 -11.18
N ARG A 63 5.98 -25.42 -11.94
CA ARG A 63 5.12 -24.44 -12.62
C ARG A 63 4.26 -25.08 -13.71
N ALA A 64 4.83 -25.98 -14.51
CA ALA A 64 4.11 -26.62 -15.60
C ALA A 64 3.03 -27.55 -15.03
N GLU A 65 3.35 -28.31 -13.99
CA GLU A 65 2.41 -29.18 -13.27
C GLU A 65 1.26 -28.35 -12.68
N LEU A 66 1.55 -27.27 -11.95
CA LEU A 66 0.56 -26.40 -11.32
C LEU A 66 -0.46 -25.87 -12.33
N TRP A 67 0.01 -25.30 -13.44
CA TRP A 67 -0.87 -24.62 -14.38
C TRP A 67 -1.62 -25.59 -15.30
N ASN A 68 -1.06 -26.76 -15.61
CA ASN A 68 -1.81 -27.83 -16.26
C ASN A 68 -2.86 -28.44 -15.33
N LEU A 69 -2.56 -28.61 -14.03
CA LEU A 69 -3.54 -29.02 -13.03
C LEU A 69 -4.69 -28.00 -12.91
N ALA A 70 -4.37 -26.70 -12.87
CA ALA A 70 -5.38 -25.64 -12.84
C ALA A 70 -6.29 -25.64 -14.09
N GLU A 71 -5.73 -25.88 -15.28
CA GLU A 71 -6.52 -26.08 -16.49
C GLU A 71 -7.40 -27.34 -16.40
N LYS A 72 -6.84 -28.47 -15.95
CA LYS A 72 -7.55 -29.76 -15.86
C LYS A 72 -8.74 -29.73 -14.89
N MET A 73 -8.64 -28.99 -13.81
CA MET A 73 -9.66 -28.95 -12.74
C MET A 73 -10.94 -28.17 -13.09
N GLU A 74 -10.96 -27.49 -14.23
CA GLU A 74 -12.14 -26.79 -14.70
C GLU A 74 -12.75 -27.47 -15.94
N ASN A 75 -14.05 -27.81 -15.86
CA ASN A 75 -14.71 -28.63 -16.89
C ASN A 75 -15.51 -27.82 -17.92
N ARG A 76 -15.84 -26.56 -17.61
CA ARG A 76 -16.69 -25.75 -18.51
C ARG A 76 -15.88 -25.09 -19.63
N LYS A 77 -16.49 -24.94 -20.80
CA LYS A 77 -15.89 -24.22 -21.95
C LYS A 77 -15.62 -22.73 -21.68
N ASP A 78 -16.34 -22.13 -20.74
CA ASP A 78 -16.23 -20.74 -20.32
C ASP A 78 -15.59 -20.59 -18.93
N ALA A 79 -14.95 -21.65 -18.43
CA ALA A 79 -14.39 -21.64 -17.09
C ALA A 79 -13.28 -20.61 -16.92
N ARG A 80 -13.11 -20.16 -15.67
CA ARG A 80 -11.99 -19.36 -15.20
C ARG A 80 -10.93 -20.31 -14.66
N THR A 81 -9.74 -20.29 -15.23
CA THR A 81 -8.65 -21.21 -14.87
C THR A 81 -7.59 -20.55 -14.00
N ALA A 82 -7.55 -19.22 -13.98
CA ALA A 82 -6.71 -18.46 -13.05
C ALA A 82 -7.30 -17.07 -12.76
N ARG A 83 -6.80 -16.42 -11.70
CA ARG A 83 -6.98 -14.99 -11.45
C ARG A 83 -5.62 -14.30 -11.42
N GLU A 84 -5.50 -13.22 -12.17
CA GLU A 84 -4.29 -12.39 -12.21
C GLU A 84 -4.50 -11.13 -11.37
N TRP A 85 -3.55 -10.82 -10.49
CA TRP A 85 -3.37 -9.52 -9.87
C TRP A 85 -2.16 -8.83 -10.51
N VAL A 86 -2.31 -7.54 -10.79
CA VAL A 86 -1.22 -6.71 -11.31
C VAL A 86 -1.04 -5.51 -10.39
N ILE A 87 0.15 -5.39 -9.81
CA ILE A 87 0.53 -4.33 -8.88
C ILE A 87 1.67 -3.50 -9.45
N ALA A 88 1.62 -2.17 -9.31
CA ALA A 88 2.81 -1.33 -9.54
C ALA A 88 3.67 -1.36 -8.29
N LEU A 89 4.98 -1.51 -8.46
CA LEU A 89 5.95 -1.49 -7.37
C LEU A 89 6.58 -0.09 -7.31
N PRO A 90 6.69 0.55 -6.14
CA PRO A 90 7.30 1.87 -6.03
C PRO A 90 8.74 1.88 -6.55
N ASP A 91 9.04 2.82 -7.44
CA ASP A 91 10.38 3.03 -8.02
C ASP A 91 11.39 3.51 -6.97
N GLU A 92 10.89 4.14 -5.91
CA GLU A 92 11.66 4.55 -4.74
C GLU A 92 12.30 3.37 -4.01
N LEU A 93 11.71 2.17 -4.09
CA LEU A 93 12.25 0.98 -3.46
C LEU A 93 13.32 0.32 -4.34
N ASN A 94 14.39 -0.19 -3.72
CA ASN A 94 15.38 -0.98 -4.43
C ASN A 94 14.81 -2.35 -4.87
N GLU A 95 15.57 -3.09 -5.68
CA GLU A 95 15.12 -4.37 -6.24
C GLU A 95 14.71 -5.39 -5.18
N GLU A 96 15.51 -5.54 -4.12
CA GLU A 96 15.24 -6.49 -3.03
C GLU A 96 13.98 -6.11 -2.25
N GLN A 97 13.84 -4.82 -1.91
CA GLN A 97 12.65 -4.31 -1.23
C GLN A 97 11.38 -4.48 -2.07
N ARG A 98 11.48 -4.27 -3.39
CA ARG A 98 10.37 -4.52 -4.32
C ARG A 98 10.00 -5.99 -4.38
N LYS A 99 10.99 -6.88 -4.39
CA LYS A 99 10.80 -8.34 -4.34
C LYS A 99 10.09 -8.75 -3.06
N GLU A 100 10.59 -8.34 -1.90
CA GLU A 100 9.97 -8.62 -0.60
C GLU A 100 8.54 -8.09 -0.52
N LEU A 101 8.30 -6.86 -0.98
CA LEU A 101 6.96 -6.27 -1.01
C LEU A 101 5.98 -7.08 -1.88
N ALA A 102 6.40 -7.49 -3.08
CA ALA A 102 5.59 -8.30 -3.98
C ALA A 102 5.29 -9.69 -3.37
N LYS A 103 6.29 -10.33 -2.76
CA LYS A 103 6.16 -11.60 -2.04
C LYS A 103 5.18 -11.50 -0.88
N ASN A 104 5.29 -10.46 -0.07
CA ASN A 104 4.39 -10.24 1.07
C ASN A 104 2.92 -10.06 0.63
N PHE A 105 2.70 -9.33 -0.46
CA PHE A 105 1.35 -9.19 -1.01
C PHE A 105 0.82 -10.52 -1.58
N ALA A 106 1.63 -11.26 -2.34
CA ALA A 106 1.25 -12.58 -2.84
C ALA A 106 0.95 -13.57 -1.70
N LYS A 107 1.81 -13.61 -0.67
CA LYS A 107 1.63 -14.41 0.55
C LYS A 107 0.32 -14.07 1.26
N SER A 108 -0.04 -12.78 1.34
CA SER A 108 -1.33 -12.37 1.93
C SER A 108 -2.55 -12.94 1.18
N LEU A 109 -2.44 -13.13 -0.14
CA LEU A 109 -3.49 -13.74 -0.96
C LEU A 109 -3.52 -15.26 -0.78
N VAL A 110 -2.36 -15.90 -0.72
CA VAL A 110 -2.20 -17.33 -0.40
C VAL A 110 -2.80 -17.65 0.96
N ASP A 111 -2.44 -16.88 2.00
CA ASP A 111 -2.93 -17.06 3.36
C ASP A 111 -4.43 -16.86 3.48
N ARG A 112 -4.98 -15.87 2.76
CA ARG A 112 -6.40 -15.56 2.79
C ARG A 112 -7.26 -16.62 2.10
N TYR A 113 -6.79 -17.18 0.99
CA TYR A 113 -7.62 -18.03 0.12
C TYR A 113 -7.21 -19.50 0.10
N GLY A 114 -6.07 -19.87 0.68
CA GLY A 114 -5.50 -21.21 0.60
C GLY A 114 -5.14 -21.63 -0.83
N VAL A 115 -4.80 -20.67 -1.70
CA VAL A 115 -4.45 -20.89 -3.11
C VAL A 115 -2.93 -20.94 -3.30
N VAL A 116 -2.47 -21.34 -4.48
CA VAL A 116 -1.09 -21.10 -4.92
C VAL A 116 -1.03 -19.80 -5.71
N ALA A 117 0.04 -19.02 -5.50
CA ALA A 117 0.33 -17.80 -6.24
C ALA A 117 1.65 -17.95 -7.02
N ASP A 118 1.66 -17.63 -8.31
CA ASP A 118 2.87 -17.58 -9.13
C ASP A 118 3.18 -16.11 -9.45
N LEU A 119 4.27 -15.63 -8.85
CA LEU A 119 4.74 -14.26 -8.92
C LEU A 119 5.74 -14.11 -10.06
N ALA A 120 5.57 -13.06 -10.86
CA ALA A 120 6.56 -12.58 -11.82
C ALA A 120 6.71 -11.06 -11.70
N ILE A 121 7.92 -10.58 -11.42
CA ILE A 121 8.27 -9.16 -11.33
C ILE A 121 8.90 -8.74 -12.65
N HIS A 122 8.39 -7.65 -13.23
CA HIS A 122 8.89 -7.06 -14.46
C HIS A 122 9.57 -5.72 -14.17
N ALA A 123 10.74 -5.53 -14.79
CA ALA A 123 11.45 -4.26 -14.84
C ALA A 123 10.99 -3.41 -16.04
N PRO A 124 11.15 -2.07 -15.98
CA PRO A 124 10.94 -1.18 -17.11
C PRO A 124 11.71 -1.66 -18.35
N SER A 125 11.07 -1.56 -19.51
CA SER A 125 11.72 -1.82 -20.80
C SER A 125 12.69 -0.69 -21.14
N LYS A 126 13.86 -1.03 -21.72
CA LYS A 126 14.78 -0.05 -22.31
C LYS A 126 14.05 0.77 -23.39
N GLY A 127 13.68 2.01 -23.09
CA GLY A 127 12.95 2.92 -24.00
C GLY A 127 11.49 3.23 -23.63
N GLY A 128 11.00 2.78 -22.48
CA GLY A 128 9.72 3.21 -21.89
C GLY A 128 9.92 4.26 -20.79
N ASP A 129 8.82 4.76 -20.21
CA ASP A 129 8.90 5.59 -18.98
C ASP A 129 9.59 4.75 -17.89
N ASP A 130 10.79 5.16 -17.50
CA ASP A 130 11.88 4.35 -16.88
C ASP A 130 11.58 3.81 -15.48
N LYS A 131 10.33 3.93 -15.00
CA LYS A 131 9.94 3.76 -13.59
C LYS A 131 8.82 2.76 -13.35
N ASN A 132 8.31 2.10 -14.41
CA ASN A 132 7.19 1.17 -14.29
C ASN A 132 7.61 -0.25 -13.87
N HIS A 133 8.15 -0.37 -12.65
CA HIS A 133 8.29 -1.66 -11.99
C HIS A 133 6.91 -2.21 -11.63
N HIS A 134 6.61 -3.45 -12.00
CA HIS A 134 5.32 -4.06 -11.70
C HIS A 134 5.44 -5.56 -11.49
N ALA A 135 4.47 -6.14 -10.78
CA ALA A 135 4.39 -7.57 -10.59
C ALA A 135 3.05 -8.12 -11.08
N HIS A 136 3.13 -9.27 -11.74
CA HIS A 136 2.01 -10.14 -12.05
C HIS A 136 1.96 -11.26 -11.02
N ILE A 137 0.79 -11.50 -10.43
CA ILE A 137 0.57 -12.57 -9.46
C ILE A 137 -0.61 -13.39 -9.95
N LEU A 138 -0.33 -14.60 -10.43
CA LEU A 138 -1.34 -15.50 -10.96
C LEU A 138 -1.76 -16.48 -9.86
N LEU A 139 -3.04 -16.50 -9.51
CA LEU A 139 -3.62 -17.37 -8.49
C LEU A 139 -4.37 -18.53 -9.12
N THR A 140 -4.29 -19.70 -8.53
CA THR A 140 -5.24 -20.79 -8.80
C THR A 140 -6.66 -20.36 -8.40
N THR A 141 -7.67 -20.87 -9.10
CA THR A 141 -9.10 -20.58 -8.80
C THR A 141 -9.67 -21.45 -7.68
N ARG A 142 -8.87 -22.40 -7.21
CA ARG A 142 -9.20 -23.42 -6.21
C ARG A 142 -8.12 -23.47 -5.15
N LYS A 143 -8.52 -23.88 -3.95
CA LYS A 143 -7.60 -24.12 -2.83
C LYS A 143 -6.63 -25.24 -3.19
N ALA A 144 -5.42 -25.16 -2.68
CA ALA A 144 -4.36 -26.11 -2.93
C ALA A 144 -4.00 -26.85 -1.64
N GLU A 145 -3.92 -28.16 -1.74
CA GLU A 145 -3.66 -29.08 -0.64
C GLU A 145 -2.70 -30.17 -1.13
N LEU A 146 -2.10 -30.91 -0.20
CA LEU A 146 -1.37 -32.14 -0.50
C LEU A 146 -2.28 -33.33 -0.19
N ASP A 147 -2.35 -34.28 -1.10
CA ASP A 147 -3.01 -35.56 -0.83
C ASP A 147 -2.17 -36.45 0.11
N THR A 148 -2.66 -37.67 0.37
CA THR A 148 -1.98 -38.64 1.24
C THR A 148 -0.63 -39.11 0.70
N GLU A 149 -0.32 -38.86 -0.57
CA GLU A 149 0.96 -39.19 -1.22
C GLU A 149 1.86 -37.95 -1.38
N ASN A 150 1.54 -36.83 -0.73
CA ASN A 150 2.21 -35.53 -0.87
C ASN A 150 2.15 -34.94 -2.29
N LYS A 151 1.14 -35.31 -3.09
CA LYS A 151 0.94 -34.70 -4.41
C LYS A 151 0.03 -33.49 -4.32
N LEU A 152 0.35 -32.47 -5.12
CA LEU A 152 -0.46 -31.27 -5.23
C LEU A 152 -1.84 -31.60 -5.80
N VAL A 153 -2.88 -31.23 -5.07
CA VAL A 153 -4.27 -31.29 -5.53
C VAL A 153 -4.96 -29.94 -5.38
N LEU A 154 -5.87 -29.62 -6.31
CA LEU A 154 -6.73 -28.44 -6.20
C LEU A 154 -8.15 -28.86 -5.82
N THR A 155 -8.68 -28.30 -4.73
CA THR A 155 -9.93 -28.76 -4.13
C THR A 155 -11.09 -27.83 -4.50
N GLN A 156 -11.80 -27.31 -3.50
CA GLN A 156 -12.92 -26.40 -3.67
C GLN A 156 -12.50 -25.02 -4.20
N LYS A 157 -13.45 -24.30 -4.80
CA LYS A 157 -13.20 -22.94 -5.30
C LYS A 157 -12.80 -22.01 -4.16
N ALA A 158 -11.78 -21.19 -4.41
CA ALA A 158 -11.41 -20.12 -3.52
C ALA A 158 -12.57 -19.11 -3.39
N GLU A 159 -12.69 -18.49 -2.22
CA GLU A 159 -13.80 -17.61 -1.86
C GLU A 159 -13.98 -16.47 -2.86
N ILE A 160 -12.88 -15.91 -3.38
CA ILE A 160 -12.86 -14.84 -4.39
C ILE A 160 -13.43 -15.27 -5.76
N GLU A 161 -13.52 -16.57 -6.03
CA GLU A 161 -14.09 -17.13 -7.27
C GLU A 161 -15.57 -17.50 -7.16
N LEU A 162 -16.15 -17.42 -5.96
CA LEU A 162 -17.57 -17.68 -5.75
C LEU A 162 -18.43 -16.55 -6.34
N SER A 163 -19.60 -16.93 -6.88
CA SER A 163 -20.59 -15.94 -7.32
C SER A 163 -21.13 -15.14 -6.14
N ASN A 164 -21.53 -13.88 -6.37
CA ASN A 164 -22.14 -13.07 -5.32
C ASN A 164 -23.39 -13.74 -4.73
N THR A 165 -24.15 -14.52 -5.52
CA THR A 165 -25.26 -15.35 -5.03
C THR A 165 -24.80 -16.40 -4.01
N LYS A 166 -23.73 -17.16 -4.33
CA LYS A 166 -23.19 -18.16 -3.40
C LYS A 166 -22.59 -17.50 -2.15
N ARG A 167 -21.85 -16.41 -2.32
CA ARG A 167 -21.30 -15.62 -1.21
C ARG A 167 -22.38 -15.13 -0.26
N LYS A 168 -23.49 -14.59 -0.78
CA LYS A 168 -24.65 -14.19 0.02
C LYS A 168 -25.25 -15.37 0.79
N SER A 169 -25.37 -16.54 0.18
CA SER A 169 -25.87 -17.75 0.88
C SER A 169 -24.96 -18.23 2.00
N LEU A 170 -23.68 -17.85 2.00
CA LEU A 170 -22.69 -18.16 3.02
C LEU A 170 -22.50 -17.02 4.03
N GLY A 171 -23.34 -15.97 4.00
CA GLY A 171 -23.21 -14.81 4.89
C GLY A 171 -21.99 -13.93 4.60
N MET A 172 -21.38 -14.05 3.42
CA MET A 172 -20.20 -13.28 3.03
C MET A 172 -20.58 -11.98 2.32
N GLY A 173 -19.70 -10.97 2.42
CA GLY A 173 -19.77 -9.77 1.59
C GLY A 173 -19.56 -10.07 0.09
N THR A 174 -19.81 -9.08 -0.76
CA THR A 174 -19.64 -9.21 -2.21
C THR A 174 -18.17 -9.35 -2.62
N SER A 175 -17.94 -9.90 -3.82
CA SER A 175 -16.60 -9.94 -4.42
C SER A 175 -16.02 -8.53 -4.65
N GLN A 176 -16.87 -7.54 -4.94
CA GLN A 176 -16.45 -6.15 -5.13
C GLN A 176 -15.93 -5.51 -3.83
N GLU A 177 -16.59 -5.76 -2.71
CA GLU A 177 -16.13 -5.30 -1.38
C GLU A 177 -14.80 -5.96 -1.01
N GLU A 178 -14.67 -7.27 -1.26
CA GLU A 178 -13.42 -7.98 -1.02
C GLU A 178 -12.27 -7.45 -1.89
N ILE A 179 -12.51 -7.16 -3.17
CA ILE A 179 -11.51 -6.51 -4.04
C ILE A 179 -11.10 -5.15 -3.48
N LYS A 180 -12.01 -4.35 -2.92
CA LYS A 180 -11.67 -3.08 -2.25
C LYS A 180 -10.77 -3.31 -1.04
N GLN A 181 -11.02 -4.35 -0.24
CA GLN A 181 -10.17 -4.70 0.90
C GLN A 181 -8.76 -5.16 0.48
N ILE A 182 -8.66 -5.97 -0.58
CA ILE A 182 -7.35 -6.40 -1.11
C ILE A 182 -6.55 -5.20 -1.63
N ARG A 183 -7.23 -4.27 -2.30
CA ARG A 183 -6.65 -3.00 -2.74
C ARG A 183 -6.14 -2.14 -1.58
N ALA A 184 -6.89 -2.08 -0.48
CA ALA A 184 -6.44 -1.43 0.74
C ALA A 184 -5.23 -2.16 1.36
N THR A 185 -5.24 -3.49 1.36
CA THR A 185 -4.12 -4.33 1.84
C THR A 185 -2.84 -4.02 1.05
N TRP A 186 -2.93 -3.94 -0.28
CA TRP A 186 -1.82 -3.54 -1.14
C TRP A 186 -1.28 -2.15 -0.77
N ALA A 187 -2.16 -1.15 -0.67
CA ALA A 187 -1.74 0.21 -0.28
C ALA A 187 -1.02 0.22 1.07
N ASN A 188 -1.53 -0.51 2.06
CA ASN A 188 -0.94 -0.58 3.40
C ASN A 188 0.45 -1.22 3.37
N LEU A 189 0.62 -2.35 2.67
CA LEU A 189 1.91 -3.02 2.53
C LEU A 189 2.95 -2.13 1.82
N ALA A 190 2.56 -1.50 0.72
CA ALA A 190 3.45 -0.61 -0.02
C ALA A 190 3.83 0.64 0.80
N ASN A 191 2.86 1.24 1.50
CA ASN A 191 3.10 2.39 2.37
C ASN A 191 4.01 2.04 3.55
N TYR A 192 3.88 0.84 4.11
CA TYR A 192 4.77 0.34 5.15
C TYR A 192 6.19 0.12 4.63
N ALA A 193 6.34 -0.46 3.43
CA ALA A 193 7.64 -0.65 2.80
C ALA A 193 8.35 0.69 2.50
N LEU A 194 7.60 1.67 1.97
CA LEU A 194 8.10 3.04 1.76
C LEU A 194 8.54 3.70 3.06
N ASP A 195 7.73 3.59 4.12
CA ASP A 195 8.04 4.12 5.45
C ASP A 195 9.34 3.53 6.00
N LYS A 196 9.45 2.20 5.97
CA LYS A 196 10.63 1.45 6.44
C LYS A 196 11.89 1.82 5.66
N ALA A 197 11.75 2.19 4.39
CA ALA A 197 12.85 2.65 3.54
C ALA A 197 13.15 4.16 3.67
N GLY A 198 12.42 4.89 4.53
CA GLY A 198 12.65 6.31 4.80
C GLY A 198 11.95 7.28 3.84
N TYR A 199 11.03 6.80 3.01
CA TYR A 199 10.27 7.61 2.07
C TYR A 199 8.99 8.18 2.73
N LYS A 200 8.72 9.46 2.47
CA LYS A 200 7.52 10.16 2.98
C LYS A 200 6.31 9.94 2.08
N GLU A 201 6.56 9.54 0.84
CA GLU A 201 5.56 9.23 -0.17
C GLU A 201 4.61 8.14 0.31
N LYS A 202 3.32 8.33 0.03
CA LYS A 202 2.28 7.35 0.32
C LYS A 202 1.37 7.20 -0.89
N ILE A 203 0.89 5.99 -1.09
CA ILE A 203 -0.12 5.64 -2.08
C ILE A 203 -1.48 5.42 -1.42
N ASP A 204 -2.55 5.72 -2.13
CA ASP A 204 -3.92 5.53 -1.65
C ASP A 204 -4.74 4.77 -2.70
N HIS A 205 -5.45 3.73 -2.23
CA HIS A 205 -6.25 2.85 -3.06
C HIS A 205 -7.60 3.44 -3.49
N ARG A 206 -8.04 4.51 -2.81
CA ARG A 206 -9.30 5.20 -3.08
C ARG A 206 -9.15 6.07 -4.32
N SER A 207 -10.25 6.29 -5.04
CA SER A 207 -10.27 7.28 -6.12
C SER A 207 -10.00 8.68 -5.58
N TYR A 208 -9.51 9.59 -6.43
CA TYR A 208 -9.31 11.00 -6.05
C TYR A 208 -10.57 11.65 -5.47
N ALA A 209 -11.75 11.34 -6.06
CA ALA A 209 -13.04 11.77 -5.52
C ALA A 209 -13.28 11.27 -4.09
N ALA A 210 -13.01 9.99 -3.80
CA ALA A 210 -13.18 9.41 -2.46
C ALA A 210 -12.12 9.87 -1.46
N GLN A 211 -10.98 10.38 -1.91
CA GLN A 211 -9.98 11.05 -1.06
C GLN A 211 -10.38 12.50 -0.73
N GLY A 212 -11.30 13.10 -1.47
CA GLY A 212 -11.66 14.52 -1.32
C GLY A 212 -10.53 15.49 -1.67
N ASN A 213 -9.54 15.03 -2.45
CA ASN A 213 -8.31 15.81 -2.72
C ASN A 213 -8.49 16.85 -3.84
N GLY A 214 -9.61 16.79 -4.58
CA GLY A 214 -9.93 17.70 -5.68
C GLY A 214 -9.16 17.43 -6.98
N LEU A 215 -8.36 16.37 -7.04
CA LEU A 215 -7.65 15.94 -8.25
C LEU A 215 -8.62 15.26 -9.23
N GLN A 216 -8.33 15.40 -10.53
CA GLN A 216 -9.12 14.77 -11.59
C GLN A 216 -8.47 13.49 -12.09
N ALA A 217 -9.28 12.46 -12.37
CA ALA A 217 -8.78 11.20 -12.90
C ALA A 217 -8.60 11.28 -14.42
N THR A 218 -7.54 10.66 -14.92
CA THR A 218 -7.30 10.47 -16.37
C THR A 218 -8.21 9.38 -16.94
N ILE A 219 -8.42 9.41 -18.25
CA ILE A 219 -9.11 8.36 -19.01
C ILE A 219 -8.11 7.25 -19.39
N HIS A 220 -8.56 5.99 -19.33
CA HIS A 220 -7.72 4.88 -19.78
C HIS A 220 -7.48 4.95 -21.30
N GLU A 221 -6.22 5.10 -21.71
CA GLU A 221 -5.84 5.24 -23.12
C GLU A 221 -6.06 3.97 -23.94
N GLY A 222 -5.83 2.80 -23.33
CA GLY A 222 -5.82 1.53 -24.06
C GLY A 222 -4.58 1.38 -24.97
N SER A 223 -4.33 0.15 -25.38
CA SER A 223 -3.09 -0.23 -26.10
C SER A 223 -2.88 0.52 -27.41
N LYS A 224 -3.95 0.76 -28.18
CA LYS A 224 -3.88 1.44 -29.48
C LYS A 224 -3.43 2.91 -29.32
N VAL A 225 -4.01 3.63 -28.36
CA VAL A 225 -3.63 5.02 -28.09
C VAL A 225 -2.20 5.08 -27.57
N THR A 226 -1.81 4.21 -26.63
CA THR A 226 -0.43 4.14 -26.15
C THR A 226 0.57 3.84 -27.28
N GLN A 227 0.20 2.98 -28.23
CA GLN A 227 1.06 2.68 -29.39
C GLN A 227 1.19 3.88 -30.33
N LEU A 228 0.11 4.62 -30.59
CA LEU A 228 0.16 5.86 -31.37
C LEU A 228 1.05 6.90 -30.69
N ARG A 229 0.90 7.07 -29.37
CA ARG A 229 1.73 7.98 -28.55
C ARG A 229 3.22 7.64 -28.66
N ARG A 230 3.59 6.35 -28.63
CA ARG A 230 4.99 5.90 -28.84
C ARG A 230 5.56 6.24 -30.23
N LYS A 231 4.69 6.43 -31.23
CA LYS A 231 5.06 6.89 -32.58
C LYS A 231 5.06 8.42 -32.69
N GLY A 232 4.89 9.14 -31.58
CA GLY A 232 4.76 10.60 -31.56
C GLY A 232 3.41 11.11 -32.06
N ILE A 233 2.39 10.26 -32.13
CA ILE A 233 1.04 10.64 -32.61
C ILE A 233 0.13 10.84 -31.40
N ASP A 234 -0.27 12.08 -31.18
CA ASP A 234 -1.24 12.43 -30.16
C ASP A 234 -2.70 12.22 -30.63
N THR A 235 -3.49 11.70 -29.71
CA THR A 235 -4.93 11.50 -29.83
C THR A 235 -5.66 12.49 -28.92
N GLU A 236 -6.97 12.60 -29.06
CA GLU A 236 -7.79 13.39 -28.11
C GLU A 236 -7.65 12.88 -26.67
N VAL A 237 -7.61 11.56 -26.48
CA VAL A 237 -7.46 10.94 -25.16
C VAL A 237 -6.08 11.24 -24.56
N SER A 238 -5.00 11.17 -25.35
CA SER A 238 -3.66 11.47 -24.85
C SER A 238 -3.53 12.93 -24.43
N ARG A 239 -4.03 13.86 -25.26
CA ARG A 239 -4.05 15.30 -24.96
C ARG A 239 -4.90 15.63 -23.73
N PHE A 240 -6.08 15.02 -23.61
CA PHE A 240 -6.94 15.17 -22.44
C PHE A 240 -6.19 14.74 -21.16
N ASN A 241 -5.57 13.55 -21.18
CA ASN A 241 -4.83 13.04 -20.04
C ASN A 241 -3.64 13.92 -19.66
N ASP A 242 -2.93 14.45 -20.64
CA ASP A 242 -1.77 15.32 -20.39
C ASP A 242 -2.19 16.64 -19.77
N ASN A 243 -3.33 17.22 -20.20
CA ASN A 243 -3.93 18.38 -19.57
C ASN A 243 -4.30 18.11 -18.10
N ILE A 244 -4.99 16.99 -17.83
CA ILE A 244 -5.38 16.59 -16.46
C ILE A 244 -4.16 16.41 -15.57
N LYS A 245 -3.10 15.74 -16.07
CA LYS A 245 -1.84 15.57 -15.33
C LYS A 245 -1.20 16.92 -15.01
N GLN A 246 -1.19 17.85 -15.96
CA GLN A 246 -0.67 19.19 -15.76
C GLN A 246 -1.46 19.96 -14.69
N GLN A 247 -2.79 19.96 -14.76
CA GLN A 247 -3.67 20.61 -13.78
C GLN A 247 -3.49 20.03 -12.37
N ASN A 248 -3.47 18.70 -12.25
CA ASN A 248 -3.23 18.03 -10.97
C ASN A 248 -1.86 18.39 -10.39
N SER A 249 -0.81 18.41 -11.22
CA SER A 249 0.55 18.76 -10.82
C SER A 249 0.61 20.19 -10.27
N GLN A 250 0.00 21.16 -10.99
CA GLN A 250 -0.10 22.54 -10.51
C GLN A 250 -0.83 22.60 -9.16
N GLN A 251 -1.97 21.93 -9.02
CA GLN A 251 -2.73 21.94 -7.78
C GLN A 251 -1.93 21.39 -6.59
N LEU A 252 -1.15 20.32 -6.78
CA LEU A 252 -0.27 19.76 -5.75
C LEU A 252 0.85 20.74 -5.39
N GLN A 253 1.51 21.35 -6.39
CA GLN A 253 2.55 22.35 -6.17
C GLN A 253 2.05 23.57 -5.40
N TYR A 254 0.80 23.99 -5.59
CA TYR A 254 0.22 25.09 -4.81
C TYR A 254 -0.22 24.68 -3.40
N LYS A 255 -0.64 23.43 -3.19
CA LYS A 255 -1.16 22.96 -1.90
C LYS A 255 -0.06 22.63 -0.88
N GLU A 256 1.05 22.02 -1.30
CA GLU A 256 2.11 21.59 -0.37
C GLU A 256 2.75 22.77 0.39
N PRO A 257 3.25 23.85 -0.26
CA PRO A 257 3.87 24.97 0.46
C PRO A 257 2.86 25.71 1.34
N LYS A 258 1.59 25.77 0.91
CA LYS A 258 0.52 26.39 1.70
C LYS A 258 0.26 25.60 2.98
N LYS A 259 0.28 24.26 2.92
CA LYS A 259 0.11 23.38 4.07
C LYS A 259 1.29 23.49 5.03
N GLU A 260 2.52 23.48 4.53
CA GLU A 260 3.73 23.69 5.33
C GLU A 260 3.70 25.04 6.05
N LYS A 261 3.37 26.12 5.32
CA LYS A 261 3.24 27.46 5.91
C LYS A 261 2.19 27.52 7.02
N ILE A 262 1.04 26.84 6.84
CA ILE A 262 0.00 26.77 7.88
C ILE A 262 0.50 26.00 9.11
N LEU A 263 1.20 24.88 8.90
CA LEU A 263 1.80 24.09 9.98
C LEU A 263 2.85 24.90 10.75
N GLU A 264 3.79 25.55 10.05
CA GLU A 264 4.81 26.41 10.66
C GLU A 264 4.20 27.54 11.49
N GLN A 265 3.17 28.21 10.97
CA GLN A 265 2.44 29.25 11.71
C GLN A 265 1.76 28.68 12.96
N GLY A 266 1.20 27.47 12.86
CA GLY A 266 0.62 26.76 13.99
C GLY A 266 1.64 26.42 15.07
N PHE A 267 2.77 25.82 14.69
CA PHE A 267 3.87 25.49 15.62
C PHE A 267 4.44 26.74 16.29
N SER A 268 4.71 27.80 15.52
CA SER A 268 5.19 29.07 16.07
C SER A 268 4.21 29.67 17.09
N ARG A 269 2.89 29.55 16.85
CA ARG A 269 1.88 30.03 17.80
C ARG A 269 1.87 29.23 19.10
N VAL A 270 2.00 27.90 19.02
CA VAL A 270 2.07 27.02 20.19
C VAL A 270 3.34 27.31 21.00
N GLU A 271 4.48 27.42 20.32
CA GLU A 271 5.77 27.72 20.95
C GLU A 271 5.75 29.06 21.70
N LYS A 272 5.25 30.12 21.06
CA LYS A 272 5.07 31.43 21.72
C LYS A 272 4.13 31.34 22.92
N GLY A 273 3.05 30.57 22.82
CA GLY A 273 2.12 30.35 23.93
C GLY A 273 2.78 29.61 25.10
N PHE A 274 3.63 28.62 24.81
CA PHE A 274 4.37 27.87 25.81
C PHE A 274 5.45 28.72 26.50
N GLU A 275 6.18 29.55 25.75
CA GLU A 275 7.13 30.51 26.31
C GLU A 275 6.44 31.52 27.22
N GLN A 276 5.29 32.05 26.80
CA GLN A 276 4.52 32.97 27.62
C GLN A 276 4.02 32.30 28.90
N TRP A 277 3.50 31.07 28.81
CA TRP A 277 3.08 30.30 29.98
C TRP A 277 4.25 30.07 30.95
N LYS A 278 5.45 29.74 30.47
CA LYS A 278 6.65 29.60 31.31
C LYS A 278 6.96 30.89 32.06
N LYS A 279 6.95 32.04 31.36
CA LYS A 279 7.15 33.36 31.97
C LYS A 279 6.11 33.65 33.04
N ASP A 280 4.85 33.33 32.77
CA ASP A 280 3.76 33.54 33.74
C ASP A 280 3.91 32.65 34.98
N GLN A 281 4.37 31.41 34.84
CA GLN A 281 4.67 30.52 35.97
C GLN A 281 5.83 31.04 36.81
N GLU A 282 6.90 31.51 36.15
CA GLU A 282 8.06 32.07 36.84
C GLU A 282 7.70 33.37 37.57
N ALA A 283 6.91 34.25 36.95
CA ALA A 283 6.40 35.46 37.58
C ALA A 283 5.55 35.13 38.82
N LYS A 284 4.66 34.13 38.74
CA LYS A 284 3.88 33.65 39.89
C LYS A 284 4.77 33.12 41.02
N ARG A 285 5.81 32.35 40.69
CA ARG A 285 6.77 31.83 41.66
C ARG A 285 7.48 32.97 42.39
N LEU A 286 8.04 33.93 41.65
CA LEU A 286 8.73 35.09 42.22
C LEU A 286 7.79 35.94 43.09
N GLN A 287 6.54 36.11 42.67
CA GLN A 287 5.54 36.84 43.46
C GLN A 287 5.22 36.13 44.78
N LEU A 288 5.14 34.80 44.77
CA LEU A 288 4.92 33.98 45.97
C LEU A 288 6.12 34.06 46.92
N GLU A 289 7.35 33.96 46.41
CA GLU A 289 8.58 34.11 47.18
C GLU A 289 8.67 35.50 47.84
N HIS A 290 8.35 36.55 47.08
CA HIS A 290 8.33 37.92 47.61
C HIS A 290 7.29 38.08 48.74
N GLN A 291 6.08 37.54 48.57
CA GLN A 291 5.06 37.55 49.63
C GLN A 291 5.51 36.79 50.88
N GLN A 292 6.19 35.66 50.73
CA GLN A 292 6.75 34.89 51.86
C GLN A 292 7.83 35.68 52.59
N GLN A 293 8.74 36.33 51.86
CA GLN A 293 9.77 37.18 52.46
C GLN A 293 9.18 38.35 53.26
N LEU A 294 8.16 39.02 52.71
CA LEU A 294 7.45 40.10 53.41
C LEU A 294 6.78 39.60 54.70
N LYS A 295 6.11 38.44 54.67
CA LYS A 295 5.54 37.82 55.88
C LYS A 295 6.62 37.53 56.92
N LEU A 296 7.75 36.97 56.50
CA LEU A 296 8.87 36.66 57.40
C LEU A 296 9.47 37.93 58.02
N GLN A 297 9.58 39.01 57.26
CA GLN A 297 10.04 40.32 57.76
C GLN A 297 9.04 40.89 58.78
N GLN A 298 7.74 40.82 58.50
CA GLN A 298 6.69 41.26 59.42
C GLN A 298 6.71 40.47 60.73
N GLU A 299 6.83 39.14 60.67
CA GLU A 299 6.96 38.28 61.85
C GLU A 299 8.22 38.61 62.67
N ARG A 300 9.37 38.79 62.01
CA ARG A 300 10.61 39.20 62.67
C ARG A 300 10.46 40.56 63.37
N ALA A 301 9.84 41.53 62.70
CA ALA A 301 9.57 42.84 63.26
C ALA A 301 8.63 42.77 64.48
N MET A 302 7.59 41.93 64.42
CA MET A 302 6.69 41.69 65.57
C MET A 302 7.41 41.04 66.74
N LYS A 303 8.24 40.00 66.50
CA LYS A 303 9.06 39.37 67.54
C LYS A 303 10.04 40.36 68.18
N LEU A 304 10.66 41.23 67.39
CA LEU A 304 11.54 42.31 67.89
C LEU A 304 10.78 43.32 68.76
N LYS A 305 9.55 43.70 68.36
CA LYS A 305 8.68 44.57 69.18
C LYS A 305 8.28 43.91 70.50
N GLN A 306 7.86 42.64 70.49
CA GLN A 306 7.55 41.87 71.71
C GLN A 306 8.76 41.73 72.63
N ARG A 307 9.95 41.47 72.07
CA ARG A 307 11.19 41.36 72.86
C ARG A 307 11.59 42.70 73.48
N LYS A 308 11.32 43.82 72.80
CA LYS A 308 11.52 45.18 73.36
C LYS A 308 10.49 45.55 74.43
N SER A 309 9.24 45.05 74.36
CA SER A 309 8.26 45.28 75.43
C SER A 309 8.60 44.47 76.69
N MET A 310 9.01 43.19 76.53
CA MET A 310 9.46 42.36 77.66
C MET A 310 10.69 42.90 78.40
N ASN A 311 11.61 43.58 77.69
CA ASN A 311 12.78 44.21 78.31
C ASN A 311 12.49 45.54 79.04
N ARG A 312 11.27 46.11 78.91
CA ARG A 312 10.86 47.32 79.64
C ARG A 312 10.18 47.01 80.98
N ASP A 313 9.75 45.77 81.20
CA ASP A 313 9.05 45.32 82.42
C ASP A 313 9.95 44.50 83.37
N GLY A 314 11.28 44.57 83.21
CA GLY A 314 12.24 43.97 84.16
C GLY A 314 12.34 44.81 85.44
N PRO A 315 12.39 44.20 86.65
CA PRO A 315 12.22 44.93 87.90
C PRO A 315 13.35 45.93 88.11
N SER A 316 13.00 47.21 88.32
CA SER A 316 13.92 48.18 88.91
C SER A 316 14.29 47.70 90.31
N LEU A 317 15.58 47.40 90.51
CA LEU A 317 16.19 47.33 91.83
C LEU A 317 16.36 48.72 92.42
#